data_AF-A0AAU3HS02-F1
#
_entry.id   AF-A0AAU3HS02-F1
#
_cell.length_a   1.000
_cell.length_b   1.000
_cell.length_c   1.000
_cell.angle_alpha   90.00
_cell.angle_beta   90.00
_cell.angle_gamma   90.00
#
_symmetry.space_group_name_H-M   'P 1'
#
loop_
_entity.id
_entity.type
_entity.pdbx_description
1 polymer ?
#
loop_
_entity_poly.entity_id
_entity_poly.type
_entity_poly.pdbx_seq_one_letter_code
_entity_poly.pdbx_strand_id
1 'polypeptide(L)'
;MTLFPATQAILDRCAGDDPSEVAWQWESMAAEAVLRHGSSADAEALLPLFLSAPAAHEALMPVFARHGDRRLAARLLEATVDGGRLREDVPSGVLHAVGRLGYAPATSLLWEHVDGLHDVSKDACLGLLHLPCEELRGAIAEALEKHEGASLFPEFLPVLAPKTEDPAWLERLVAWGENRASVDCNGGLILGISLHGGPARAAFTRLLWDARWEACGTGTGSALWTYAGTRVLGLGLPQLYADLRARLHACADPDVQRDALRSFITLLQLRCAHVWTGVGAAEVQPESFDALYSALFTPTADDSVTLTEFADRVFGSDDPLSDEVLHLEAALRTAAAHEWALRAAVSR
;
A
#
# COMPACT_ATOMS: atom_id res chain seq x y z
N MET A 1 -3.79 -27.32 -15.89
CA MET A 1 -3.22 -26.01 -15.48
C MET A 1 -2.09 -26.32 -14.52
N THR A 2 -0.93 -25.68 -14.69
CA THR A 2 0.25 -25.93 -13.85
C THR A 2 0.28 -24.87 -12.74
N LEU A 3 0.37 -25.31 -11.48
CA LEU A 3 0.48 -24.41 -10.33
C LEU A 3 1.88 -23.80 -10.28
N PHE A 4 1.98 -22.60 -9.70
CA PHE A 4 3.26 -21.99 -9.38
C PHE A 4 4.00 -22.83 -8.32
N PRO A 5 5.33 -23.01 -8.43
CA PRO A 5 6.06 -23.87 -7.50
C PRO A 5 5.88 -23.52 -6.01
N ALA A 6 5.77 -22.23 -5.67
CA ALA A 6 5.52 -21.83 -4.29
C ALA A 6 4.12 -22.25 -3.80
N THR A 7 3.11 -22.23 -4.68
CA THR A 7 1.77 -22.74 -4.36
C THR A 7 1.83 -24.22 -4.01
N GLN A 8 2.50 -25.02 -4.84
CA GLN A 8 2.64 -26.45 -4.58
C GLN A 8 3.40 -26.70 -3.27
N ALA A 9 4.47 -25.95 -3.01
CA ALA A 9 5.23 -26.07 -1.78
C ALA A 9 4.38 -25.77 -0.53
N ILE A 10 3.51 -24.76 -0.58
CA ILE A 10 2.58 -24.45 0.53
C ILE A 10 1.67 -25.65 0.78
N LEU A 11 1.02 -26.15 -0.27
CA LEU A 11 0.08 -27.28 -0.17
C LEU A 11 0.77 -28.55 0.37
N ASP A 12 1.96 -28.87 -0.14
CA ASP A 12 2.73 -30.05 0.29
C ASP A 12 3.15 -29.96 1.75
N ARG A 13 3.55 -28.75 2.21
CA ARG A 13 4.00 -28.54 3.58
C ARG A 13 2.84 -28.57 4.57
N CYS A 14 1.71 -27.93 4.25
CA CYS A 14 0.53 -27.90 5.11
C CYS A 14 -0.24 -29.22 5.12
N ALA A 15 0.05 -30.14 4.19
CA ALA A 15 -0.40 -31.53 4.29
C ALA A 15 0.36 -32.34 5.36
N GLY A 16 1.49 -31.83 5.88
CA GLY A 16 2.21 -32.40 7.01
C GLY A 16 1.89 -31.64 8.30
N ASP A 17 1.53 -32.36 9.38
CA ASP A 17 1.07 -31.80 10.67
C ASP A 17 2.20 -31.10 11.49
N ASP A 18 2.84 -30.03 11.01
CA ASP A 18 3.81 -29.23 11.79
C ASP A 18 3.38 -27.76 11.99
N PRO A 19 2.66 -27.46 13.10
CA PRO A 19 2.19 -26.12 13.42
C PRO A 19 3.19 -25.33 14.28
N SER A 20 4.41 -25.08 13.77
CA SER A 20 5.43 -24.25 14.45
C SER A 20 5.45 -22.80 13.94
N GLU A 21 5.94 -21.85 14.76
CA GLU A 21 6.08 -20.42 14.40
C GLU A 21 6.97 -20.19 13.16
N VAL A 22 7.96 -21.08 12.96
CA VAL A 22 8.81 -21.14 11.76
C VAL A 22 7.98 -21.46 10.50
N ALA A 23 6.86 -22.17 10.64
CA ALA A 23 5.97 -22.46 9.52
C ALA A 23 5.22 -21.20 9.01
N TRP A 24 4.82 -20.29 9.91
CA TRP A 24 4.10 -19.06 9.53
C TRP A 24 4.97 -18.08 8.74
N GLN A 25 6.23 -17.87 9.17
CA GLN A 25 7.16 -16.99 8.45
C GLN A 25 7.45 -17.53 7.05
N TRP A 26 7.63 -18.85 6.94
CA TRP A 26 7.86 -19.50 5.67
C TRP A 26 6.63 -19.40 4.76
N GLU A 27 5.42 -19.63 5.29
CA GLU A 27 4.17 -19.50 4.52
C GLU A 27 4.00 -18.07 3.99
N SER A 28 4.27 -17.07 4.83
CA SER A 28 4.20 -15.66 4.43
C SER A 28 5.16 -15.34 3.28
N MET A 29 6.40 -15.84 3.33
CA MET A 29 7.36 -15.69 2.23
C MET A 29 6.91 -16.40 0.95
N ALA A 30 6.37 -17.61 1.07
CA ALA A 30 5.87 -18.37 -0.07
C ALA A 30 4.62 -17.70 -0.69
N ALA A 31 3.69 -17.22 0.14
CA ALA A 31 2.51 -16.49 -0.27
C ALA A 31 2.88 -15.19 -0.99
N GLU A 32 3.91 -14.47 -0.55
CA GLU A 32 4.44 -13.29 -1.25
C GLU A 32 4.97 -13.64 -2.65
N ALA A 33 5.63 -14.79 -2.81
CA ALA A 33 6.07 -15.26 -4.12
C ALA A 33 4.86 -15.57 -5.04
N VAL A 34 3.81 -16.20 -4.51
CA VAL A 34 2.55 -16.43 -5.25
C VAL A 34 1.85 -15.12 -5.56
N LEU A 35 1.84 -14.15 -4.64
CA LEU A 35 1.27 -12.83 -4.87
C LEU A 35 1.93 -12.16 -6.08
N ARG A 36 3.25 -12.23 -6.19
CA ARG A 36 3.99 -11.60 -7.28
C ARG A 36 3.86 -12.33 -8.62
N HIS A 37 3.90 -13.66 -8.61
CA HIS A 37 4.13 -14.46 -9.81
C HIS A 37 3.08 -15.54 -10.09
N GLY A 38 2.14 -15.73 -9.18
CA GLY A 38 1.04 -16.67 -9.31
C GLY A 38 -0.06 -16.18 -10.25
N SER A 39 -1.17 -16.93 -10.22
CA SER A 39 -2.30 -16.78 -11.12
C SER A 39 -3.61 -17.10 -10.41
N SER A 40 -4.74 -16.93 -11.09
CA SER A 40 -6.04 -17.36 -10.59
C SER A 40 -6.11 -18.85 -10.27
N ALA A 41 -5.31 -19.68 -10.95
CA ALA A 41 -5.20 -21.11 -10.64
C ALA A 41 -4.67 -21.34 -9.22
N ASP A 42 -3.70 -20.53 -8.81
CA ASP A 42 -3.03 -20.63 -7.53
C ASP A 42 -3.97 -20.19 -6.40
N ALA A 43 -4.67 -19.07 -6.58
CA ALA A 43 -5.70 -18.61 -5.65
C ALA A 43 -6.80 -19.66 -5.44
N GLU A 44 -7.29 -20.29 -6.52
CA GLU A 44 -8.29 -21.35 -6.43
C GLU A 44 -7.79 -22.61 -5.70
N ALA A 45 -6.52 -22.99 -5.94
CA ALA A 45 -5.91 -24.15 -5.28
C ALA A 45 -5.65 -23.92 -3.78
N LEU A 46 -5.35 -22.69 -3.38
CA LEU A 46 -5.06 -22.31 -2.00
C LEU A 46 -6.32 -22.05 -1.15
N LEU A 47 -7.47 -21.83 -1.78
CA LEU A 47 -8.71 -21.51 -1.06
C LEU A 47 -9.15 -22.61 -0.08
N PRO A 48 -9.16 -23.92 -0.41
CA PRO A 48 -9.52 -24.96 0.56
C PRO A 48 -8.63 -24.98 1.80
N LEU A 49 -7.34 -24.69 1.64
CA LEU A 49 -6.40 -24.59 2.76
C LEU A 49 -6.79 -23.46 3.69
N PHE A 50 -6.98 -22.25 3.15
CA PHE A 50 -7.46 -21.11 3.93
C PHE A 50 -8.77 -21.40 4.66
N LEU A 51 -9.78 -21.97 3.97
CA LEU A 51 -11.08 -22.22 4.57
C LEU A 51 -11.06 -23.29 5.69
N SER A 52 -10.02 -24.13 5.74
CA SER A 52 -9.85 -25.10 6.83
C SER A 52 -9.38 -24.47 8.14
N ALA A 53 -8.59 -23.39 8.07
CA ALA A 53 -8.08 -22.65 9.22
C ALA A 53 -7.78 -21.17 8.85
N PRO A 54 -8.82 -20.30 8.76
CA PRO A 54 -8.66 -18.93 8.26
C PRO A 54 -7.59 -18.09 8.98
N ALA A 55 -7.60 -18.08 10.32
CA ALA A 55 -6.60 -17.37 11.12
C ALA A 55 -5.17 -17.87 10.90
N ALA A 56 -4.98 -19.18 10.70
CA ALA A 56 -3.64 -19.76 10.51
C ALA A 56 -3.05 -19.39 9.15
N HIS A 57 -3.91 -19.16 8.15
CA HIS A 57 -3.53 -18.92 6.75
C HIS A 57 -3.88 -17.50 6.28
N GLU A 58 -3.89 -16.53 7.19
CA GLU A 58 -4.19 -15.12 6.88
C GLU A 58 -3.25 -14.55 5.80
N ALA A 59 -2.00 -15.01 5.75
CA ALA A 59 -1.00 -14.59 4.75
C ALA A 59 -1.44 -14.85 3.30
N LEU A 60 -2.46 -15.69 3.08
CA LEU A 60 -3.03 -15.96 1.75
C LEU A 60 -4.02 -14.87 1.28
N MET A 61 -4.49 -13.97 2.16
CA MET A 61 -5.46 -12.92 1.80
C MET A 61 -5.03 -12.05 0.61
N PRO A 62 -3.79 -11.53 0.56
CA PRO A 62 -3.31 -10.80 -0.61
C PRO A 62 -3.39 -11.60 -1.91
N VAL A 63 -3.09 -12.90 -1.86
CA VAL A 63 -3.11 -13.79 -3.02
C VAL A 63 -4.52 -13.88 -3.58
N PHE A 64 -5.53 -14.09 -2.73
CA PHE A 64 -6.92 -14.14 -3.16
C PHE A 64 -7.41 -12.81 -3.71
N ALA A 65 -7.08 -11.70 -3.04
CA ALA A 65 -7.50 -10.37 -3.46
C ALA A 65 -6.89 -9.95 -4.81
N ARG A 66 -5.66 -10.38 -5.11
CA ARG A 66 -4.96 -10.05 -6.36
C ARG A 66 -5.36 -10.95 -7.53
N HIS A 67 -5.44 -12.26 -7.29
CA HIS A 67 -5.53 -13.26 -8.35
C HIS A 67 -6.90 -13.94 -8.46
N GLY A 68 -7.75 -13.79 -7.44
CA GLY A 68 -9.09 -14.35 -7.45
C GLY A 68 -10.03 -13.69 -8.45
N ASP A 69 -11.28 -14.17 -8.47
CA ASP A 69 -12.35 -13.58 -9.24
C ASP A 69 -13.62 -13.39 -8.38
N ARG A 70 -14.70 -12.93 -9.01
CA ARG A 70 -16.00 -12.75 -8.32
C ARG A 70 -16.58 -14.04 -7.75
N ARG A 71 -16.27 -15.21 -8.32
CA ARG A 71 -16.74 -16.50 -7.81
C ARG A 71 -15.98 -16.90 -6.55
N LEU A 72 -14.67 -16.66 -6.54
CA LEU A 72 -13.84 -16.81 -5.35
C LEU A 72 -14.34 -15.89 -4.22
N ALA A 73 -14.65 -14.63 -4.52
CA ALA A 73 -15.20 -13.69 -3.55
C ALA A 73 -16.53 -14.18 -2.94
N ALA A 74 -17.43 -14.71 -3.76
CA ALA A 74 -18.69 -15.27 -3.28
C ALA A 74 -18.48 -16.45 -2.32
N ARG A 75 -17.54 -17.35 -2.65
CA ARG A 75 -17.19 -18.51 -1.81
C ARG A 75 -16.51 -18.13 -0.51
N LEU A 76 -15.61 -17.13 -0.54
CA LEU A 76 -15.03 -16.55 0.67
C LEU A 76 -16.16 -16.05 1.57
N LEU A 77 -17.02 -15.18 1.04
CA LEU A 77 -18.11 -14.58 1.81
C LEU A 77 -19.04 -15.63 2.41
N GLU A 78 -19.50 -16.61 1.62
CA GLU A 78 -20.39 -17.68 2.06
C GLU A 78 -19.79 -18.53 3.18
N ALA A 79 -18.48 -18.80 3.13
CA ALA A 79 -17.81 -19.64 4.12
C ALA A 79 -17.44 -18.88 5.41
N THR A 80 -17.20 -17.56 5.31
CA THR A 80 -16.60 -16.76 6.38
C THR A 80 -17.55 -15.77 7.05
N VAL A 81 -18.77 -15.60 6.54
CA VAL A 81 -19.79 -14.69 7.09
C VAL A 81 -20.99 -15.50 7.59
N ASP A 82 -21.46 -15.17 8.79
CA ASP A 82 -22.71 -15.68 9.35
C ASP A 82 -23.51 -14.54 9.97
N GLY A 83 -24.83 -14.50 9.73
CA GLY A 83 -25.72 -13.48 10.28
C GLY A 83 -25.34 -12.02 9.94
N GLY A 84 -24.66 -11.78 8.82
CA GLY A 84 -24.18 -10.44 8.45
C GLY A 84 -22.91 -10.00 9.18
N ARG A 85 -22.16 -10.93 9.78
CA ARG A 85 -20.88 -10.64 10.45
C ARG A 85 -19.82 -11.64 10.03
N LEU A 86 -18.56 -11.22 10.07
CA LEU A 86 -17.46 -12.17 10.01
C LEU A 86 -17.60 -13.19 11.14
N ARG A 87 -17.37 -14.47 10.82
CA ARG A 87 -17.28 -15.53 11.81
C ARG A 87 -16.07 -15.29 12.72
N GLU A 88 -16.11 -15.86 13.92
CA GLU A 88 -14.96 -15.89 14.83
C GLU A 88 -13.73 -16.51 14.14
N ASP A 89 -12.54 -16.01 14.46
CA ASP A 89 -11.25 -16.41 13.88
C ASP A 89 -11.09 -16.23 12.36
N VAL A 90 -12.00 -15.50 11.70
CA VAL A 90 -11.81 -15.08 10.30
C VAL A 90 -11.05 -13.75 10.27
N PRO A 91 -9.94 -13.66 9.52
CA PRO A 91 -9.21 -12.41 9.38
C PRO A 91 -10.05 -11.34 8.64
N SER A 92 -9.95 -10.10 9.09
CA SER A 92 -10.68 -8.96 8.49
C SER A 92 -10.31 -8.74 7.02
N GLY A 93 -9.13 -9.19 6.59
CA GLY A 93 -8.66 -9.09 5.21
C GLY A 93 -9.63 -9.70 4.17
N VAL A 94 -10.53 -10.60 4.58
CA VAL A 94 -11.63 -11.09 3.73
C VAL A 94 -12.51 -9.93 3.24
N LEU A 95 -12.81 -8.95 4.09
CA LEU A 95 -13.62 -7.78 3.75
C LEU A 95 -12.99 -6.95 2.62
N HIS A 96 -11.68 -6.72 2.71
CA HIS A 96 -10.95 -6.05 1.65
C HIS A 96 -10.92 -6.90 0.38
N ALA A 97 -10.63 -8.21 0.50
CA ALA A 97 -10.54 -9.10 -0.65
C ALA A 97 -11.85 -9.17 -1.46
N VAL A 98 -13.01 -9.33 -0.81
CA VAL A 98 -14.30 -9.40 -1.53
C VAL A 98 -14.63 -8.10 -2.26
N GLY A 99 -14.28 -6.95 -1.67
CA GLY A 99 -14.39 -5.65 -2.32
C GLY A 99 -13.45 -5.53 -3.51
N ARG A 100 -12.17 -5.89 -3.33
CA ARG A 100 -11.13 -5.85 -4.38
C ARG A 100 -11.47 -6.70 -5.60
N LEU A 101 -12.15 -7.83 -5.38
CA LEU A 101 -12.64 -8.74 -6.41
C LEU A 101 -13.95 -8.26 -7.07
N GLY A 102 -14.49 -7.12 -6.65
CA GLY A 102 -15.65 -6.47 -7.24
C GLY A 102 -16.97 -7.18 -6.92
N TYR A 103 -17.07 -7.83 -5.76
CA TYR A 103 -18.29 -8.53 -5.35
C TYR A 103 -19.29 -7.57 -4.70
N ALA A 104 -20.03 -6.83 -5.54
CA ALA A 104 -21.01 -5.84 -5.12
C ALA A 104 -22.03 -6.28 -4.04
N PRO A 105 -22.49 -7.55 -3.98
CA PRO A 105 -23.38 -7.99 -2.89
C PRO A 105 -22.79 -7.84 -1.47
N ALA A 106 -21.47 -7.69 -1.32
CA ALA A 106 -20.83 -7.43 -0.03
C ALA A 106 -20.99 -5.98 0.47
N THR A 107 -21.48 -5.05 -0.34
CA THR A 107 -21.50 -3.60 -0.03
C THR A 107 -22.14 -3.29 1.32
N SER A 108 -23.33 -3.83 1.61
CA SER A 108 -24.02 -3.58 2.88
C SER A 108 -23.27 -4.14 4.07
N LEU A 109 -22.71 -5.36 3.95
CA LEU A 109 -21.87 -5.97 4.98
C LEU A 109 -20.65 -5.10 5.29
N LEU A 110 -19.94 -4.65 4.26
CA LEU A 110 -18.75 -3.81 4.45
C LEU A 110 -19.12 -2.49 5.13
N TRP A 111 -20.24 -1.87 4.74
CA TRP A 111 -20.71 -0.64 5.36
C TRP A 111 -20.99 -0.79 6.87
N GLU A 112 -21.53 -1.94 7.30
CA GLU A 112 -21.76 -2.20 8.73
C GLU A 112 -20.47 -2.23 9.57
N HIS A 113 -19.30 -2.39 8.94
CA HIS A 113 -18.01 -2.54 9.61
C HIS A 113 -17.12 -1.29 9.55
N VAL A 114 -17.52 -0.20 8.87
CA VAL A 114 -16.67 1.00 8.69
C VAL A 114 -16.35 1.75 9.99
N ASP A 115 -17.19 1.63 11.02
CA ASP A 115 -16.99 2.22 12.37
C ASP A 115 -16.55 1.15 13.39
N GLY A 116 -16.00 0.03 12.91
CA GLY A 116 -15.54 -1.10 13.73
C GLY A 116 -14.16 -0.89 14.38
N LEU A 117 -13.60 -1.98 14.92
CA LEU A 117 -12.20 -2.00 15.37
C LEU A 117 -11.25 -1.66 14.20
N HIS A 118 -10.08 -1.11 14.51
CA HIS A 118 -9.16 -0.54 13.52
C HIS A 118 -8.96 -1.41 12.26
N ASP A 119 -8.52 -2.67 12.40
CA ASP A 119 -8.26 -3.54 11.24
C ASP A 119 -9.53 -3.90 10.46
N VAL A 120 -10.64 -4.12 11.15
CA VAL A 120 -11.94 -4.42 10.55
C VAL A 120 -12.47 -3.21 9.77
N SER A 121 -12.40 -2.01 10.37
CA SER A 121 -12.78 -0.75 9.74
C SER A 121 -11.90 -0.45 8.52
N LYS A 122 -10.57 -0.64 8.64
CA LYS A 122 -9.61 -0.50 7.55
C LYS A 122 -9.98 -1.40 6.38
N ASP A 123 -10.13 -2.70 6.59
CA ASP A 123 -10.41 -3.65 5.52
C ASP A 123 -11.81 -3.45 4.90
N ALA A 124 -12.80 -3.04 5.70
CA ALA A 124 -14.12 -2.66 5.23
C ALA A 124 -14.08 -1.42 4.30
N CYS A 125 -13.40 -0.35 4.72
CA CYS A 125 -13.26 0.87 3.94
C CYS A 125 -12.46 0.62 2.64
N LEU A 126 -11.38 -0.14 2.72
CA LEU A 126 -10.60 -0.53 1.54
C LEU A 126 -11.41 -1.47 0.62
N GLY A 127 -12.25 -2.35 1.16
CA GLY A 127 -13.18 -3.14 0.36
C GLY A 127 -14.18 -2.26 -0.41
N LEU A 128 -14.83 -1.32 0.28
CA LEU A 128 -15.79 -0.38 -0.30
C LEU A 128 -15.16 0.55 -1.35
N LEU A 129 -13.87 0.87 -1.21
CA LEU A 129 -13.13 1.68 -2.19
C LEU A 129 -13.23 1.09 -3.60
N HIS A 130 -13.24 -0.24 -3.73
CA HIS A 130 -13.30 -0.94 -5.03
C HIS A 130 -14.73 -1.18 -5.53
N LEU A 131 -15.74 -0.86 -4.73
CA LEU A 131 -17.15 -1.06 -5.08
C LEU A 131 -17.82 0.26 -5.50
N PRO A 132 -18.93 0.21 -6.27
CA PRO A 132 -19.57 1.41 -6.81
C PRO A 132 -20.13 2.38 -5.75
N CYS A 133 -20.73 1.87 -4.67
CA CYS A 133 -21.20 2.62 -3.50
C CYS A 133 -22.22 3.75 -3.77
N GLU A 134 -22.94 3.76 -4.91
CA GLU A 134 -23.90 4.84 -5.22
C GLU A 134 -25.01 4.94 -4.18
N GLU A 135 -25.50 3.79 -3.69
CA GLU A 135 -26.55 3.73 -2.65
C GLU A 135 -26.05 4.20 -1.28
N LEU A 136 -24.75 4.20 -1.05
CA LEU A 136 -24.13 4.63 0.20
C LEU A 136 -23.67 6.09 0.18
N ARG A 137 -23.78 6.80 -0.97
CA ARG A 137 -23.23 8.16 -1.14
C ARG A 137 -23.60 9.11 0.01
N GLY A 138 -24.90 9.15 0.36
CA GLY A 138 -25.40 9.98 1.47
C GLY A 138 -24.87 9.52 2.83
N ALA A 139 -24.90 8.21 3.10
CA ALA A 139 -24.42 7.66 4.36
C ALA A 139 -22.90 7.87 4.56
N ILE A 140 -22.11 7.80 3.48
CA ILE A 140 -20.68 8.11 3.49
C ILE A 140 -20.46 9.59 3.84
N ALA A 141 -21.19 10.50 3.20
CA ALA A 141 -21.08 11.93 3.48
C ALA A 141 -21.43 12.25 4.94
N GLU A 142 -22.54 11.71 5.45
CA GLU A 142 -22.96 11.89 6.84
C GLU A 142 -21.93 11.34 7.84
N ALA A 143 -21.35 10.16 7.55
CA ALA A 143 -20.32 9.56 8.39
C ALA A 143 -19.03 10.41 8.39
N LEU A 144 -18.60 10.92 7.24
CA LEU A 144 -17.44 11.81 7.16
C LEU A 144 -17.69 13.11 7.90
N GLU A 145 -18.88 13.72 7.72
CA GLU A 145 -19.29 14.95 8.42
C GLU A 145 -19.31 14.79 9.94
N LYS A 146 -19.77 13.64 10.45
CA LYS A 146 -19.76 13.32 11.88
C LYS A 146 -18.35 13.40 12.49
N HIS A 147 -17.32 13.01 11.72
CA HIS A 147 -15.95 12.89 12.22
C HIS A 147 -15.03 14.05 11.81
N GLU A 148 -15.43 14.87 10.83
CA GLU A 148 -14.61 15.97 10.33
C GLU A 148 -14.05 16.85 11.46
N GLY A 149 -12.73 17.02 11.46
CA GLY A 149 -12.03 17.83 12.46
C GLY A 149 -11.88 17.19 13.83
N ALA A 150 -12.32 15.94 14.02
CA ALA A 150 -12.03 15.17 15.23
C ALA A 150 -10.56 14.68 15.23
N SER A 151 -9.97 14.55 16.43
CA SER A 151 -8.63 13.98 16.58
C SER A 151 -8.61 12.45 16.53
N LEU A 152 -9.72 11.82 16.91
CA LEU A 152 -9.95 10.38 16.83
C LEU A 152 -11.17 10.11 15.95
N PHE A 153 -10.98 9.25 14.96
CA PHE A 153 -11.99 8.86 13.98
C PHE A 153 -11.62 7.48 13.41
N PRO A 154 -12.53 6.78 12.72
CA PRO A 154 -12.19 5.57 12.00
C PRO A 154 -11.20 5.93 10.88
N GLU A 155 -9.93 5.61 11.09
CA GLU A 155 -8.80 6.15 10.32
C GLU A 155 -8.99 6.06 8.80
N PHE A 156 -9.60 4.97 8.32
CA PHE A 156 -9.77 4.71 6.89
C PHE A 156 -11.10 5.19 6.32
N LEU A 157 -12.03 5.71 7.12
CA LEU A 157 -13.26 6.30 6.60
C LEU A 157 -13.00 7.40 5.54
N PRO A 158 -11.99 8.28 5.67
CA PRO A 158 -11.64 9.28 4.65
C PRO A 158 -11.34 8.72 3.25
N VAL A 159 -10.95 7.45 3.10
CA VAL A 159 -10.71 6.85 1.77
C VAL A 159 -11.98 6.78 0.93
N LEU A 160 -13.14 6.86 1.57
CA LEU A 160 -14.45 6.86 0.91
C LEU A 160 -14.89 8.25 0.45
N ALA A 161 -14.17 9.33 0.80
CA ALA A 161 -14.58 10.69 0.45
C ALA A 161 -14.83 10.92 -1.06
N PRO A 162 -14.03 10.37 -1.99
CA PRO A 162 -14.33 10.47 -3.42
C PRO A 162 -15.65 9.81 -3.84
N LYS A 163 -16.17 8.84 -3.06
CA LYS A 163 -17.47 8.19 -3.32
C LYS A 163 -18.66 9.11 -3.06
N THR A 164 -18.46 10.22 -2.34
CA THR A 164 -19.49 11.25 -2.14
C THR A 164 -19.79 12.04 -3.41
N GLU A 165 -18.88 12.03 -4.40
CA GLU A 165 -18.90 12.90 -5.59
C GLU A 165 -18.89 14.41 -5.28
N ASP A 166 -18.65 14.81 -4.03
CA ASP A 166 -18.48 16.21 -3.65
C ASP A 166 -16.97 16.59 -3.68
N PRO A 167 -16.55 17.45 -4.62
CA PRO A 167 -15.15 17.86 -4.72
C PRO A 167 -14.66 18.68 -3.53
N ALA A 168 -15.55 19.26 -2.72
CA ALA A 168 -15.17 20.04 -1.55
C ALA A 168 -14.47 19.18 -0.48
N TRP A 169 -14.67 17.85 -0.50
CA TRP A 169 -14.00 16.95 0.43
C TRP A 169 -12.47 17.01 0.34
N LEU A 170 -11.89 17.31 -0.82
CA LEU A 170 -10.44 17.41 -0.94
C LEU A 170 -9.88 18.47 0.03
N GLU A 171 -10.45 19.67 0.01
CA GLU A 171 -10.02 20.77 0.89
C GLU A 171 -10.33 20.46 2.36
N ARG A 172 -11.47 19.82 2.63
CA ARG A 172 -11.89 19.40 3.98
C ARG A 172 -10.94 18.37 4.58
N LEU A 173 -10.54 17.34 3.82
CA LEU A 173 -9.60 16.32 4.27
C LEU A 173 -8.21 16.91 4.55
N VAL A 174 -7.74 17.81 3.68
CA VAL A 174 -6.46 18.52 3.89
C VAL A 174 -6.53 19.36 5.17
N ALA A 175 -7.59 20.15 5.35
CA ALA A 175 -7.78 20.96 6.54
C ALA A 175 -7.89 20.12 7.82
N TRP A 176 -8.51 18.93 7.73
CA TRP A 176 -8.65 18.00 8.85
C TRP A 176 -7.27 17.50 9.31
N GLY A 177 -6.44 17.01 8.39
CA GLY A 177 -5.10 16.54 8.71
C GLY A 177 -4.15 17.66 9.18
N GLU A 178 -4.24 18.86 8.60
CA GLU A 178 -3.36 19.98 8.98
C GLU A 178 -3.59 20.52 10.40
N ASN A 179 -4.80 20.36 10.98
CA ASN A 179 -5.21 21.09 12.18
C ASN A 179 -5.61 20.24 13.38
N ARG A 180 -6.02 18.97 13.18
CA ARG A 180 -6.79 18.26 14.22
C ARG A 180 -6.50 16.76 14.34
N ALA A 181 -6.15 16.08 13.24
CA ALA A 181 -5.98 14.63 13.24
C ALA A 181 -4.78 14.19 14.09
N SER A 182 -4.92 13.05 14.78
CA SER A 182 -3.77 12.37 15.38
C SER A 182 -2.83 11.87 14.28
N VAL A 183 -1.52 12.08 14.46
CA VAL A 183 -0.49 11.59 13.51
C VAL A 183 -0.51 10.06 13.38
N ASP A 184 -0.96 9.37 14.43
CA ASP A 184 -1.14 7.91 14.47
C ASP A 184 -2.35 7.42 13.65
N CYS A 185 -3.13 8.32 13.03
CA CYS A 185 -4.33 7.99 12.25
C CYS A 185 -4.37 8.69 10.87
N ASN A 186 -3.21 9.03 10.31
CA ASN A 186 -3.14 9.80 9.06
C ASN A 186 -3.17 8.95 7.78
N GLY A 187 -2.97 7.63 7.87
CA GLY A 187 -2.84 6.77 6.69
C GLY A 187 -4.07 6.85 5.77
N GLY A 188 -5.27 6.77 6.35
CA GLY A 188 -6.51 6.88 5.61
C GLY A 188 -6.81 8.28 5.07
N LEU A 189 -6.39 9.35 5.77
CA LEU A 189 -6.49 10.73 5.26
C LEU A 189 -5.57 10.93 4.04
N ILE A 190 -4.31 10.49 4.13
CA ILE A 190 -3.33 10.59 3.05
C ILE A 190 -3.82 9.86 1.81
N LEU A 191 -4.29 8.61 1.98
CA LEU A 191 -4.85 7.84 0.87
C LEU A 191 -6.12 8.52 0.32
N GLY A 192 -7.05 8.93 1.18
CA GLY A 192 -8.28 9.63 0.79
C GLY A 192 -8.02 10.88 -0.06
N ILE A 193 -7.05 11.72 0.34
CA ILE A 193 -6.60 12.88 -0.43
C ILE A 193 -6.11 12.45 -1.81
N SER A 194 -5.25 11.44 -1.89
CA SER A 194 -4.69 10.97 -3.16
C SER A 194 -5.74 10.46 -4.14
N LEU A 195 -6.84 9.87 -3.64
CA LEU A 195 -7.91 9.29 -4.44
C LEU A 195 -8.79 10.34 -5.15
N HIS A 196 -8.64 11.64 -4.84
CA HIS A 196 -9.20 12.72 -5.66
C HIS A 196 -8.44 12.94 -6.98
N GLY A 197 -7.33 12.22 -7.22
CA GLY A 197 -6.61 12.22 -8.50
C GLY A 197 -5.89 13.52 -8.79
N GLY A 198 -5.88 13.95 -10.06
CA GLY A 198 -5.16 15.14 -10.54
C GLY A 198 -5.28 16.40 -9.65
N PRO A 199 -6.49 16.81 -9.24
CA PRO A 199 -6.70 17.94 -8.32
C PRO A 199 -5.92 17.86 -7.00
N ALA A 200 -5.67 16.66 -6.48
CA ALA A 200 -4.97 16.47 -5.20
C ALA A 200 -3.44 16.54 -5.31
N ARG A 201 -2.86 16.51 -6.51
CA ARG A 201 -1.39 16.41 -6.69
C ARG A 201 -0.60 17.47 -5.92
N ALA A 202 -1.05 18.73 -5.96
CA ALA A 202 -0.36 19.83 -5.28
C ALA A 202 -0.45 19.71 -3.75
N ALA A 203 -1.63 19.39 -3.20
CA ALA A 203 -1.82 19.20 -1.77
C ALA A 203 -1.05 17.97 -1.26
N PHE A 204 -1.12 16.86 -2.00
CA PHE A 204 -0.39 15.63 -1.68
C PHE A 204 1.14 15.82 -1.70
N THR A 205 1.67 16.54 -2.69
CA THR A 205 3.12 16.81 -2.74
C THR A 205 3.55 17.70 -1.58
N ARG A 206 2.70 18.66 -1.17
CA ARG A 206 2.97 19.51 0.00
C ARG A 206 3.01 18.70 1.29
N LEU A 207 2.01 17.85 1.54
CA LEU A 207 1.93 17.06 2.78
C LEU A 207 3.03 16.01 2.88
N LEU A 208 3.49 15.44 1.75
CA LEU A 208 4.58 14.46 1.71
C LEU A 208 5.86 15.02 2.36
N TRP A 209 6.11 16.32 2.17
CA TRP A 209 7.31 17.00 2.67
C TRP A 209 7.05 17.84 3.93
N ASP A 210 5.89 17.70 4.56
CA ASP A 210 5.56 18.35 5.84
C ASP A 210 5.69 17.32 6.97
N ALA A 211 6.70 17.50 7.83
CA ALA A 211 6.99 16.57 8.92
C ALA A 211 5.80 16.38 9.88
N ARG A 212 4.89 17.37 9.98
CA ARG A 212 3.69 17.29 10.83
C ARG A 212 2.70 16.23 10.38
N TRP A 213 2.75 15.82 9.13
CA TRP A 213 1.89 14.76 8.60
C TRP A 213 2.41 13.36 8.91
N GLU A 214 3.69 13.21 9.25
CA GLU A 214 4.37 11.93 9.37
C GLU A 214 4.05 10.98 8.19
N ALA A 215 3.97 11.52 6.98
CA ALA A 215 3.47 10.78 5.82
C ALA A 215 4.28 9.50 5.55
N CYS A 216 5.56 9.50 5.87
CA CYS A 216 6.43 8.33 5.74
C CYS A 216 6.82 7.68 7.08
N GLY A 217 6.04 7.93 8.14
CA GLY A 217 6.16 7.25 9.43
C GLY A 217 5.88 5.76 9.27
N THR A 218 6.85 4.93 9.64
CA THR A 218 6.72 3.47 9.61
C THR A 218 6.01 2.94 10.86
N GLY A 219 6.21 3.58 12.02
CA GLY A 219 5.54 3.23 13.27
C GLY A 219 4.02 3.46 13.25
N THR A 220 3.56 4.45 12.48
CA THR A 220 2.13 4.78 12.30
C THR A 220 1.51 4.08 11.09
N GLY A 221 2.29 3.32 10.30
CA GLY A 221 1.82 2.68 9.07
C GLY A 221 1.51 3.63 7.90
N SER A 222 1.64 4.94 8.08
CA SER A 222 1.34 5.97 7.06
C SER A 222 2.18 5.82 5.79
N ALA A 223 3.42 5.31 5.92
CA ALA A 223 4.34 5.13 4.79
C ALA A 223 3.74 4.29 3.65
N LEU A 224 3.03 3.21 3.97
CA LEU A 224 2.40 2.35 2.97
C LEU A 224 1.34 3.12 2.16
N TRP A 225 0.54 3.94 2.84
CA TRP A 225 -0.56 4.69 2.24
C TRP A 225 -0.09 5.90 1.46
N THR A 226 1.00 6.53 1.91
CA THR A 226 1.71 7.53 1.12
C THR A 226 2.28 6.92 -0.16
N TYR A 227 2.92 5.74 -0.07
CA TYR A 227 3.40 5.03 -1.26
C TYR A 227 2.27 4.60 -2.19
N ALA A 228 1.11 4.19 -1.66
CA ALA A 228 -0.08 3.97 -2.49
C ALA A 228 -0.53 5.27 -3.16
N GLY A 229 -0.57 6.38 -2.43
CA GLY A 229 -1.01 7.68 -2.91
C GLY A 229 -0.11 8.28 -4.00
N THR A 230 1.22 8.10 -3.92
CA THR A 230 2.13 8.51 -5.00
C THR A 230 1.78 7.78 -6.30
N ARG A 231 1.46 6.48 -6.22
CA ARG A 231 1.09 5.66 -7.38
C ARG A 231 -0.28 6.02 -7.93
N VAL A 232 -1.28 6.24 -7.08
CA VAL A 232 -2.62 6.74 -7.49
C VAL A 232 -2.48 8.04 -8.29
N LEU A 233 -1.60 8.93 -7.84
CA LEU A 233 -1.40 10.24 -8.47
C LEU A 233 -0.46 10.21 -9.67
N GLY A 234 0.18 9.08 -9.97
CA GLY A 234 1.21 8.98 -11.00
C GLY A 234 2.44 9.84 -10.70
N LEU A 235 2.82 9.94 -9.43
CA LEU A 235 4.06 10.57 -8.95
C LEU A 235 5.15 9.50 -8.90
N GLY A 236 6.00 9.44 -9.92
CA GLY A 236 7.15 8.53 -9.94
C GLY A 236 8.26 8.98 -9.00
N LEU A 237 9.03 8.03 -8.47
CA LEU A 237 10.18 8.34 -7.62
C LEU A 237 11.24 9.26 -8.27
N PRO A 238 11.51 9.22 -9.60
CA PRO A 238 12.42 10.18 -10.22
C PRO A 238 11.94 11.63 -10.10
N GLN A 239 10.63 11.86 -10.20
CA GLN A 239 10.04 13.19 -10.00
C GLN A 239 10.20 13.62 -8.54
N LEU A 240 9.85 12.74 -7.59
CA LEU A 240 9.97 13.04 -6.16
C LEU A 240 11.43 13.27 -5.73
N TYR A 241 12.38 12.61 -6.38
CA TYR A 241 13.80 12.86 -6.16
C TYR A 241 14.23 14.25 -6.65
N ALA A 242 13.73 14.69 -7.80
CA ALA A 242 13.98 16.05 -8.27
C ALA A 242 13.39 17.10 -7.30
N ASP A 243 12.19 16.86 -6.78
CA ASP A 243 11.56 17.71 -5.76
C ASP A 243 12.36 17.74 -4.46
N LEU A 244 12.84 16.58 -3.99
CA LEU A 244 13.74 16.46 -2.85
C LEU A 244 15.01 17.27 -3.06
N ARG A 245 15.68 17.13 -4.22
CA ARG A 245 16.89 17.89 -4.53
C ARG A 245 16.65 19.39 -4.44
N ALA A 246 15.59 19.88 -5.10
CA ALA A 246 15.23 21.29 -5.05
C ALA A 246 15.01 21.77 -3.60
N ARG A 247 14.35 20.95 -2.77
CA ARG A 247 14.13 21.24 -1.35
C ARG A 247 15.42 21.28 -0.54
N LEU A 248 16.31 20.29 -0.72
CA LEU A 248 17.61 20.24 -0.02
C LEU A 248 18.52 21.41 -0.40
N HIS A 249 18.39 21.95 -1.62
CA HIS A 249 19.11 23.16 -2.03
C HIS A 249 18.49 24.44 -1.46
N ALA A 250 17.16 24.51 -1.33
CA ALA A 250 16.46 25.71 -0.89
C ALA A 250 16.37 25.88 0.64
N CYS A 251 16.35 24.77 1.39
CA CYS A 251 16.21 24.76 2.84
C CYS A 251 17.54 24.42 3.50
N ALA A 252 18.04 25.28 4.39
CA ALA A 252 19.27 25.05 5.14
C ALA A 252 19.04 24.42 6.53
N ASP A 253 17.79 24.15 6.91
CA ASP A 253 17.44 23.53 8.19
C ASP A 253 17.79 22.03 8.16
N PRO A 254 18.75 21.57 8.98
CA PRO A 254 19.20 20.17 8.96
C PRO A 254 18.10 19.17 9.29
N ASP A 255 17.17 19.50 10.18
CA ASP A 255 16.11 18.58 10.59
C ASP A 255 15.12 18.37 9.44
N VAL A 256 14.74 19.47 8.76
CA VAL A 256 13.90 19.42 7.57
C VAL A 256 14.57 18.64 6.43
N GLN A 257 15.89 18.78 6.26
CA GLN A 257 16.64 18.00 5.28
C GLN A 257 16.67 16.50 5.63
N ARG A 258 16.94 16.16 6.89
CA ARG A 258 16.96 14.78 7.38
C ARG A 258 15.60 14.12 7.19
N ASP A 259 14.51 14.79 7.56
CA ASP A 259 13.16 14.25 7.44
C ASP A 259 12.74 14.08 5.99
N ALA A 260 12.99 15.05 5.12
CA ALA A 260 12.69 14.92 3.69
C ALA A 260 13.45 13.75 3.05
N LEU A 261 14.74 13.61 3.36
CA LEU A 261 15.54 12.51 2.83
C LEU A 261 15.10 11.15 3.37
N ARG A 262 14.78 11.05 4.67
CA ARG A 262 14.17 9.84 5.27
C ARG A 262 12.88 9.45 4.58
N SER A 263 11.97 10.39 4.37
CA SER A 263 10.71 10.12 3.67
C SER A 263 10.94 9.54 2.28
N PHE A 264 11.88 10.11 1.51
CA PHE A 264 12.22 9.59 0.19
C PHE A 264 12.81 8.16 0.26
N ILE A 265 13.74 7.91 1.19
CA ILE A 265 14.33 6.58 1.42
C ILE A 265 13.24 5.56 1.74
N THR A 266 12.29 5.89 2.63
CA THR A 266 11.17 5.01 2.97
C THR A 266 10.33 4.64 1.74
N LEU A 267 10.00 5.61 0.88
CA LEU A 267 9.27 5.32 -0.36
C LEU A 267 10.08 4.44 -1.32
N LEU A 268 11.39 4.65 -1.39
CA LEU A 268 12.29 3.83 -2.19
C LEU A 268 12.40 2.39 -1.65
N GLN A 269 12.44 2.21 -0.33
CA GLN A 269 12.39 0.89 0.31
C GLN A 269 11.13 0.14 -0.07
N LEU A 270 9.95 0.77 0.04
CA LEU A 270 8.67 0.16 -0.34
C LEU A 270 8.65 -0.23 -1.83
N ARG A 271 9.27 0.59 -2.68
CA ARG A 271 9.43 0.29 -4.10
C ARG A 271 10.33 -0.93 -4.35
N CYS A 272 11.47 -1.01 -3.69
CA CYS A 272 12.41 -2.13 -3.81
C CYS A 272 11.84 -3.43 -3.23
N ALA A 273 11.09 -3.33 -2.14
CA ALA A 273 10.41 -4.46 -1.51
C ALA A 273 9.22 -4.99 -2.33
N HIS A 274 8.82 -4.29 -3.41
CA HIS A 274 7.66 -4.65 -4.25
C HIS A 274 6.35 -4.76 -3.45
N VAL A 275 6.18 -3.91 -2.43
CA VAL A 275 5.02 -4.00 -1.54
C VAL A 275 3.71 -3.86 -2.32
N TRP A 276 2.81 -4.82 -2.13
CA TRP A 276 1.46 -4.77 -2.66
C TRP A 276 0.57 -3.97 -1.70
N THR A 277 -0.09 -2.94 -2.21
CA THR A 277 -0.90 -2.00 -1.40
C THR A 277 -2.36 -2.42 -1.27
N GLY A 278 -2.82 -3.36 -2.10
CA GLY A 278 -4.23 -3.72 -2.22
C GLY A 278 -5.12 -2.65 -2.87
N VAL A 279 -4.63 -1.45 -3.15
CA VAL A 279 -5.39 -0.37 -3.79
C VAL A 279 -5.27 -0.48 -5.32
N GLY A 280 -6.39 -0.76 -6.01
CA GLY A 280 -6.39 -1.01 -7.46
C GLY A 280 -5.91 0.19 -8.27
N ALA A 281 -6.30 1.41 -7.88
CA ALA A 281 -5.83 2.65 -8.51
C ALA A 281 -4.32 2.88 -8.33
N ALA A 282 -3.69 2.22 -7.35
CA ALA A 282 -2.26 2.30 -7.10
C ALA A 282 -1.47 1.21 -7.84
N GLU A 283 -2.09 0.32 -8.62
CA GLU A 283 -1.37 -0.82 -9.22
C GLU A 283 -0.49 -0.46 -10.42
N VAL A 284 -0.71 0.70 -11.02
CA VAL A 284 0.16 1.21 -12.10
C VAL A 284 1.52 1.57 -11.51
N GLN A 285 2.59 1.17 -12.18
CA GLN A 285 3.96 1.58 -11.86
C GLN A 285 4.39 2.63 -12.88
N PRO A 286 4.73 3.86 -12.46
CA PRO A 286 5.15 4.90 -13.39
C PRO A 286 6.54 4.63 -14.00
N GLU A 287 7.44 3.99 -13.23
CA GLU A 287 8.85 3.87 -13.58
C GLU A 287 9.40 2.43 -13.60
N SER A 288 10.30 2.18 -14.57
CA SER A 288 11.18 1.01 -14.59
C SER A 288 12.32 1.15 -13.57
N PHE A 289 12.88 0.03 -13.13
CA PHE A 289 14.04 0.02 -12.24
C PHE A 289 15.29 0.61 -12.88
N ASP A 290 15.47 0.40 -14.18
CA ASP A 290 16.59 0.96 -14.95
C ASP A 290 16.60 2.50 -14.95
N ALA A 291 15.46 3.09 -15.30
CA ALA A 291 15.28 4.54 -15.25
C ALA A 291 15.45 5.10 -13.82
N LEU A 292 14.95 4.37 -12.81
CA LEU A 292 15.08 4.77 -11.41
C LEU A 292 16.55 4.70 -10.93
N TYR A 293 17.26 3.62 -11.22
CA TYR A 293 18.68 3.49 -10.87
C TYR A 293 19.51 4.61 -11.52
N SER A 294 19.27 4.85 -12.81
CA SER A 294 19.94 5.93 -13.55
C SER A 294 19.68 7.30 -12.95
N ALA A 295 18.44 7.58 -12.54
CA ALA A 295 18.07 8.88 -11.96
C ALA A 295 18.68 9.15 -10.59
N LEU A 296 18.94 8.10 -9.79
CA LEU A 296 19.35 8.22 -8.39
C LEU A 296 20.87 8.05 -8.18
N PHE A 297 21.52 7.19 -8.97
CA PHE A 297 22.88 6.72 -8.68
C PHE A 297 23.85 6.90 -9.85
N THR A 298 23.39 7.36 -11.01
CA THR A 298 24.30 7.67 -12.13
C THR A 298 24.56 9.18 -12.19
N PRO A 299 25.81 9.64 -12.03
CA PRO A 299 26.14 11.04 -12.21
C PRO A 299 25.80 11.50 -13.63
N THR A 300 25.05 12.58 -13.76
CA THR A 300 24.92 13.35 -15.00
C THR A 300 26.05 14.38 -15.07
N ALA A 301 26.35 14.86 -16.28
CA ALA A 301 27.48 15.77 -16.55
C ALA A 301 27.38 17.15 -15.86
N ASP A 302 26.31 17.40 -15.11
CA ASP A 302 25.93 18.70 -14.55
C ASP A 302 25.84 18.59 -13.02
N ASP A 303 27.01 18.55 -12.35
CA ASP A 303 27.20 18.64 -10.89
C ASP A 303 26.21 17.81 -10.04
N SER A 304 25.74 16.69 -10.58
CA SER A 304 24.62 15.95 -10.00
C SER A 304 25.14 15.05 -8.89
N VAL A 305 24.87 15.47 -7.66
CA VAL A 305 25.08 14.66 -6.46
C VAL A 305 24.12 13.46 -6.50
N THR A 306 24.66 12.26 -6.32
CA THR A 306 23.90 11.00 -6.22
C THR A 306 23.11 10.92 -4.91
N LEU A 307 22.15 10.00 -4.81
CA LEU A 307 21.42 9.78 -3.55
C LEU A 307 22.37 9.39 -2.40
N THR A 308 23.38 8.57 -2.67
CA THR A 308 24.41 8.17 -1.69
C THR A 308 25.16 9.38 -1.16
N GLU A 309 25.65 10.25 -2.04
CA GLU A 309 26.35 11.46 -1.61
C GLU A 309 25.44 12.46 -0.86
N PHE A 310 24.14 12.53 -1.21
CA PHE A 310 23.18 13.30 -0.41
C PHE A 310 22.98 12.72 0.99
N ALA A 311 22.89 11.40 1.11
CA ALA A 311 22.75 10.72 2.39
C ALA A 311 23.97 10.96 3.28
N ASP A 312 25.18 10.78 2.74
CA ASP A 312 26.41 11.05 3.49
C ASP A 312 26.49 12.50 3.97
N ARG A 313 26.06 13.45 3.14
CA ARG A 313 26.08 14.88 3.49
C ARG A 313 25.04 15.24 4.56
N VAL A 314 23.85 14.66 4.51
CA VAL A 314 22.72 15.01 5.39
C VAL A 314 22.78 14.24 6.71
N PHE A 315 23.11 12.95 6.66
CA PHE A 315 23.13 12.07 7.82
C PHE A 315 24.51 11.92 8.46
N GLY A 316 25.56 11.92 7.62
CA GLY A 316 26.91 11.49 7.97
C GLY A 316 27.21 10.11 7.38
N SER A 317 28.47 9.85 7.02
CA SER A 317 28.90 8.57 6.42
C SER A 317 28.73 7.37 7.34
N ASP A 318 28.74 7.60 8.66
CA ASP A 318 28.63 6.54 9.68
C ASP A 318 27.18 6.37 10.19
N ASP A 319 26.20 7.06 9.59
CA ASP A 319 24.79 6.94 9.96
C ASP A 319 24.17 5.70 9.30
N PRO A 320 23.38 4.87 10.04
CA PRO A 320 22.72 3.69 9.49
C PRO A 320 21.84 3.96 8.26
N LEU A 321 21.31 5.18 8.10
CA LEU A 321 20.53 5.55 6.93
C LEU A 321 21.38 5.73 5.67
N SER A 322 22.66 6.10 5.81
CA SER A 322 23.61 6.14 4.69
C SER A 322 23.94 4.72 4.22
N ASP A 323 24.15 3.80 5.16
CA ASP A 323 24.30 2.36 4.86
C ASP A 323 23.05 1.80 4.15
N GLU A 324 21.86 2.19 4.60
CA GLU A 324 20.60 1.77 3.97
C GLU A 324 20.52 2.22 2.49
N VAL A 325 20.99 3.43 2.16
CA VAL A 325 21.03 3.90 0.78
C VAL A 325 21.95 3.05 -0.10
N LEU A 326 23.09 2.59 0.44
CA LEU A 326 23.99 1.67 -0.28
C LEU A 326 23.33 0.31 -0.55
N HIS A 327 22.54 -0.21 0.40
CA HIS A 327 21.76 -1.43 0.20
C HIS A 327 20.69 -1.24 -0.88
N LEU A 328 20.00 -0.09 -0.88
CA LEU A 328 19.01 0.25 -1.90
C LEU A 328 19.63 0.41 -3.28
N GLU A 329 20.83 1.00 -3.38
CA GLU A 329 21.58 1.08 -4.62
C GLU A 329 21.85 -0.32 -5.20
N ALA A 330 22.36 -1.24 -4.37
CA ALA A 330 22.64 -2.60 -4.78
C ALA A 330 21.37 -3.37 -5.21
N ALA A 331 20.27 -3.19 -4.47
CA ALA A 331 18.97 -3.78 -4.79
C ALA A 331 18.44 -3.27 -6.14
N LEU A 332 18.44 -1.95 -6.36
CA LEU A 332 17.99 -1.34 -7.61
C LEU A 332 18.85 -1.76 -8.80
N ARG A 333 20.17 -1.81 -8.64
CA ARG A 333 21.08 -2.28 -9.70
C ARG A 333 20.76 -3.71 -10.13
N THR A 334 20.50 -4.58 -9.16
CA THR A 334 20.11 -5.98 -9.41
C THR A 334 18.76 -6.05 -10.13
N ALA A 335 17.77 -5.29 -9.67
CA ALA A 335 16.45 -5.24 -10.28
C ALA A 335 16.48 -4.68 -11.72
N ALA A 336 17.26 -3.63 -11.96
CA ALA A 336 17.48 -3.06 -13.29
C ALA A 336 18.11 -4.07 -14.26
N ALA A 337 19.15 -4.79 -13.83
CA ALA A 337 19.78 -5.83 -14.64
C ALA A 337 18.81 -6.97 -14.99
N HIS A 338 17.96 -7.38 -14.04
CA HIS A 338 16.93 -8.39 -14.27
C HIS A 338 15.87 -7.91 -15.27
N GLU A 339 15.40 -6.67 -15.12
CA GLU A 339 14.45 -6.06 -16.05
C GLU A 339 14.99 -6.00 -17.48
N TRP A 340 16.26 -5.61 -17.64
CA TRP A 340 16.95 -5.64 -18.94
C TRP A 340 17.00 -7.04 -19.55
N ALA A 341 17.35 -8.05 -18.76
CA ALA A 341 17.42 -9.43 -19.23
C ALA A 341 16.06 -9.94 -19.71
N LEU A 342 14.97 -9.62 -18.98
CA LEU A 342 13.60 -9.96 -19.38
C LEU A 342 13.21 -9.28 -20.70
N ARG A 343 13.46 -7.98 -20.84
CA ARG A 343 13.17 -7.24 -22.09
C ARG A 343 13.92 -7.83 -23.29
N ALA A 344 15.19 -8.21 -23.10
CA ALA A 344 16.01 -8.83 -24.14
C ALA A 344 15.50 -10.23 -24.54
N ALA A 345 14.92 -10.98 -23.60
CA ALA A 345 14.34 -12.29 -23.87
C ALA A 345 12.99 -12.21 -24.61
N VAL A 346 12.15 -11.23 -24.28
CA VAL A 346 10.82 -11.03 -24.91
C VAL A 346 10.90 -10.40 -26.30
N SER A 347 12.01 -9.71 -26.61
CA SER A 347 12.23 -9.06 -27.92
C SER A 347 12.82 -9.99 -29.00
N ARG A 348 12.92 -11.31 -28.72
CA ARG A 348 13.44 -12.34 -29.65
C ARG A 348 12.29 -13.21 -30.16
#